data_AF-A0A972B5L1-F1
#
_entry.id   AF-A0A972B5L1-F1
#
_cell.length_a   1.000
_cell.length_b   1.000
_cell.length_c   1.000
_cell.angle_alpha   90.00
_cell.angle_beta   90.00
_cell.angle_gamma   90.00
#
_symmetry.space_group_name_H-M   'P 1'
#
loop_
_entity.id
_entity.type
_entity.pdbx_description
1 polymer ?
#
loop_
_entity_poly.entity_id
_entity_poly.type
_entity_poly.pdbx_seq_one_letter_code
_entity_poly.pdbx_strand_id
1 'polypeptide(L)'
;MFRIITDNTPDWYAWIAEKFILPYPMLFQYLIVIAEVDLGLAFFFGIFTIPAAVVALGMNVNFLLSTGMYPETYWLIPAQNAMFADAGKSFGGDYFIMPYLMRQ
;
A
#
# COMPACT_ATOMS: atom_id res chain seq x y z
N MET A 1 -25.24 0.00 -0.17
CA MET A 1 -24.53 -1.28 -0.14
C MET A 1 -23.08 -0.98 -0.47
N PHE A 2 -22.13 -1.26 0.43
CA PHE A 2 -20.70 -1.11 0.15
C PHE A 2 -20.35 -2.07 -1.00
N ARG A 3 -19.94 -1.55 -2.15
CA ARG A 3 -19.75 -2.34 -3.38
C ARG A 3 -18.33 -2.12 -3.90
N ILE A 4 -17.51 -3.17 -3.80
CA ILE A 4 -16.10 -3.19 -4.26
C ILE A 4 -15.94 -3.83 -5.65
N ILE A 5 -17.05 -4.25 -6.28
CA ILE A 5 -17.10 -4.83 -7.62
C ILE A 5 -18.11 -4.03 -8.44
N THR A 6 -17.69 -3.46 -9.55
CA THR A 6 -18.52 -2.69 -10.47
C THR A 6 -18.50 -3.34 -11.85
N ASP A 7 -19.39 -2.92 -12.75
CA ASP A 7 -19.55 -3.49 -14.09
C ASP A 7 -18.26 -3.42 -14.96
N ASN A 8 -17.31 -2.56 -14.59
CA ASN A 8 -16.00 -2.42 -15.24
C ASN A 8 -14.84 -3.09 -14.47
N THR A 9 -15.12 -3.80 -13.39
CA THR A 9 -14.09 -4.51 -12.61
C THR A 9 -13.63 -5.75 -13.38
N PRO A 10 -12.31 -5.98 -13.55
CA PRO A 10 -11.82 -7.17 -14.24
C PRO A 10 -12.33 -8.46 -13.59
N ASP A 11 -12.78 -9.42 -14.39
CA ASP A 11 -13.41 -10.68 -13.92
C ASP A 11 -12.54 -11.46 -12.92
N TRP A 12 -11.22 -11.46 -13.14
CA TRP A 12 -10.27 -12.12 -12.23
C TRP A 12 -10.23 -11.45 -10.85
N TYR A 13 -10.36 -10.13 -10.78
CA TYR A 13 -10.39 -9.40 -9.52
C TYR A 13 -11.74 -9.58 -8.83
N ALA A 14 -12.84 -9.54 -9.59
CA ALA A 14 -14.17 -9.82 -9.08
C ALA A 14 -14.24 -11.21 -8.43
N TRP A 15 -13.64 -12.23 -9.07
CA TRP A 15 -13.54 -13.57 -8.50
C TRP A 15 -12.78 -13.61 -7.17
N ILE A 16 -11.65 -12.89 -7.06
CA ILE A 16 -10.90 -12.78 -5.79
C ILE A 16 -11.76 -12.10 -4.72
N ALA A 17 -12.39 -10.98 -5.08
CA ALA A 17 -13.21 -10.20 -4.18
C ALA A 17 -14.39 -11.02 -3.64
N GLU A 18 -15.09 -11.79 -4.49
CA GLU A 18 -16.20 -12.65 -4.09
C GLU A 18 -15.80 -13.84 -3.23
N LYS A 19 -14.66 -14.46 -3.52
CA LYS A 19 -14.24 -15.69 -2.83
C LYS A 19 -13.42 -15.47 -1.57
N PHE A 20 -12.65 -14.39 -1.50
CA PHE A 20 -11.72 -14.14 -0.39
C PHE A 20 -12.11 -12.92 0.44
N ILE A 21 -12.51 -11.81 -0.19
CA ILE A 21 -12.69 -10.52 0.50
C ILE A 21 -14.10 -10.40 1.10
N LEU A 22 -15.14 -10.57 0.28
CA LEU A 22 -16.54 -10.41 0.66
C LEU A 22 -17.05 -11.39 1.74
N PRO A 23 -16.50 -12.62 1.91
CA PRO A 23 -16.87 -13.47 3.03
C PRO A 23 -16.35 -12.97 4.40
N TYR A 24 -15.27 -12.16 4.41
CA TYR A 24 -14.64 -11.68 5.64
C TYR A 24 -14.38 -10.15 5.61
N PRO A 25 -15.41 -9.32 5.37
CA PRO A 25 -15.22 -7.90 5.05
C PRO A 25 -14.58 -7.11 6.20
N MET A 26 -14.92 -7.44 7.45
CA MET A 26 -14.36 -6.76 8.63
C MET A 26 -12.86 -7.05 8.81
N LEU A 27 -12.41 -8.26 8.48
CA LEU A 27 -11.01 -8.63 8.57
C LEU A 27 -10.17 -7.82 7.57
N PHE A 28 -10.61 -7.73 6.31
CA PHE A 28 -9.91 -6.92 5.30
C PHE A 28 -9.96 -5.42 5.62
N GLN A 29 -11.06 -4.92 6.19
CA GLN A 29 -11.13 -3.54 6.66
C GLN A 29 -10.08 -3.25 7.75
N TYR A 30 -9.91 -4.15 8.73
CA TYR A 30 -8.86 -4.00 9.73
C TYR A 30 -7.46 -4.08 9.13
N LEU A 31 -7.23 -5.02 8.21
CA LEU A 31 -5.93 -5.15 7.53
C LEU A 31 -5.55 -3.89 6.75
N ILE A 32 -6.51 -3.27 6.03
CA ILE A 32 -6.28 -2.02 5.30
C ILE A 32 -5.90 -0.90 6.27
N VAL A 33 -6.66 -0.71 7.36
CA VAL A 33 -6.39 0.35 8.33
C VAL A 33 -5.03 0.18 9.01
N ILE A 34 -4.69 -1.06 9.41
CA ILE A 34 -3.38 -1.37 9.99
C ILE A 34 -2.28 -1.05 8.98
N ALA A 35 -2.43 -1.48 7.72
CA ALA A 35 -1.46 -1.21 6.68
C ALA A 35 -1.29 0.30 6.42
N GLU A 36 -2.38 1.09 6.39
CA GLU A 36 -2.29 2.54 6.20
C GLU A 36 -1.53 3.23 7.34
N VAL A 37 -1.79 2.83 8.59
CA VAL A 37 -1.08 3.37 9.76
C VAL A 37 0.40 2.97 9.72
N ASP A 38 0.70 1.70 9.46
CA ASP A 38 2.07 1.19 9.41
C ASP A 38 2.87 1.85 8.26
N LEU A 39 2.27 2.02 7.08
CA LEU A 39 2.89 2.73 5.96
C LEU A 39 3.10 4.21 6.28
N GLY A 40 2.14 4.86 6.94
CA GLY A 40 2.28 6.23 7.41
C GLY A 40 3.48 6.38 8.35
N LEU A 41 3.62 5.48 9.32
CA LEU A 41 4.76 5.46 10.24
C LEU A 41 6.07 5.15 9.53
N ALA A 42 6.08 4.17 8.62
CA ALA A 42 7.26 3.78 7.84
C ALA A 42 7.80 4.95 7.01
N PHE A 43 6.94 5.67 6.28
CA PHE A 43 7.36 6.83 5.50
C PHE A 43 7.67 8.04 6.35
N PHE A 44 6.95 8.27 7.45
CA PHE A 44 7.20 9.40 8.33
C PHE A 44 8.57 9.31 9.03
N PHE A 45 8.91 8.14 9.56
CA PHE A 45 10.21 7.89 10.18
C PHE A 45 11.30 7.50 9.17
N GLY A 46 10.94 7.26 7.91
CA GLY A 46 11.84 6.79 6.86
C GLY A 46 12.48 5.43 7.19
N ILE A 47 11.67 4.49 7.68
CA ILE A 47 12.08 3.12 8.04
C ILE A 47 11.45 2.14 7.05
N PHE A 48 12.24 1.21 6.52
CA PHE A 48 11.90 0.25 5.47
C PHE A 48 11.22 0.91 4.26
N THR A 49 11.75 2.04 3.77
CA THR A 49 11.06 2.87 2.77
C THR A 49 10.83 2.17 1.44
N ILE A 50 11.77 1.33 0.99
CA ILE A 50 11.63 0.58 -0.27
C ILE A 50 10.53 -0.50 -0.15
N PRO A 51 10.57 -1.41 0.85
CA PRO A 51 9.45 -2.34 1.09
C PRO A 51 8.11 -1.64 1.29
N ALA A 52 8.08 -0.54 2.07
CA ALA A 52 6.87 0.25 2.29
C ALA A 52 6.32 0.81 0.97
N ALA A 53 7.18 1.30 0.07
CA ALA A 53 6.76 1.77 -1.26
C ALA A 53 6.14 0.67 -2.12
N VAL A 54 6.68 -0.55 -2.09
CA VAL A 54 6.09 -1.70 -2.80
C VAL A 54 4.69 -2.02 -2.27
N VAL A 55 4.54 -2.09 -0.94
CA VAL A 55 3.23 -2.39 -0.32
C VAL A 55 2.23 -1.26 -0.61
N ALA A 56 2.65 0.00 -0.50
CA ALA A 56 1.80 1.16 -0.75
C ALA A 56 1.34 1.25 -2.22
N LEU A 57 2.21 0.91 -3.18
CA LEU A 57 1.83 0.78 -4.59
C LEU A 57 0.82 -0.36 -4.80
N GLY A 58 1.02 -1.50 -4.14
CA GLY A 58 0.07 -2.61 -4.16
C GLY A 58 -1.32 -2.21 -3.62
N MET A 59 -1.36 -1.42 -2.54
CA MET A 59 -2.62 -0.88 -2.00
C MET A 59 -3.30 0.07 -2.99
N ASN A 60 -2.56 0.97 -3.64
CA ASN A 60 -3.11 1.84 -4.67
C ASN A 60 -3.72 1.04 -5.84
N VAL A 61 -3.06 -0.02 -6.30
CA VAL A 61 -3.62 -0.93 -7.31
C VAL A 61 -4.91 -1.57 -6.81
N ASN A 62 -4.94 -2.05 -5.56
CA ASN A 62 -6.16 -2.63 -4.98
C ASN A 62 -7.31 -1.62 -4.91
N PHE A 63 -7.05 -0.37 -4.53
CA PHE A 63 -8.07 0.68 -4.50
C PHE A 63 -8.58 1.04 -5.89
N LEU A 64 -7.68 1.18 -6.87
CA LEU A 64 -8.07 1.44 -8.26
C LEU A 64 -8.96 0.33 -8.85
N LEU A 65 -8.72 -0.93 -8.49
CA LEU A 65 -9.50 -2.07 -8.97
C LEU A 65 -10.83 -2.29 -8.22
N SER A 66 -10.97 -1.77 -7.00
CA SER A 66 -12.15 -1.95 -6.15
C SER A 66 -13.06 -0.73 -6.10
N THR A 67 -12.81 0.17 -5.15
CA THR A 67 -13.64 1.35 -4.84
C THR A 67 -13.32 2.53 -5.74
N GLY A 68 -12.22 2.46 -6.48
CA GLY A 68 -11.59 3.61 -7.12
C GLY A 68 -10.74 4.40 -6.14
N MET A 69 -9.94 5.30 -6.70
CA MET A 69 -9.20 6.33 -5.98
C MET A 69 -9.69 7.69 -6.45
N TYR A 70 -9.68 8.69 -5.57
CA TYR A 70 -10.02 10.05 -5.99
C TYR A 70 -8.90 10.67 -6.82
N PRO A 71 -9.18 11.44 -7.88
CA PRO A 71 -8.16 12.04 -8.74
C PRO A 71 -7.11 12.87 -7.99
N GLU A 72 -7.50 13.55 -6.93
CA GLU A 72 -6.63 14.33 -6.04
C GLU A 72 -5.65 13.46 -5.23
N THR A 73 -5.82 12.14 -5.19
CA THR A 73 -4.91 11.19 -4.51
C THR A 73 -3.93 10.50 -5.45
N TYR A 74 -4.06 10.70 -6.77
CA TYR A 74 -3.22 10.02 -7.75
C TYR A 74 -1.73 10.39 -7.64
N TRP A 75 -1.39 11.52 -7.01
CA TRP A 75 0.00 11.90 -6.74
C TRP A 75 0.74 10.93 -5.82
N LEU A 76 0.02 10.09 -5.05
CA LEU A 76 0.62 9.06 -4.22
C LEU A 76 1.45 8.06 -5.04
N ILE A 77 1.02 7.72 -6.25
CA ILE A 77 1.72 6.77 -7.13
C ILE A 77 3.12 7.28 -7.52
N PRO A 78 3.30 8.48 -8.11
CA PRO A 78 4.63 9.00 -8.37
C PRO A 78 5.43 9.28 -7.09
N ALA A 79 4.80 9.66 -5.98
CA ALA A 79 5.49 9.83 -4.70
C ALA A 79 6.10 8.52 -4.19
N GLN A 80 5.35 7.42 -4.23
CA GLN A 80 5.84 6.09 -3.84
C GLN A 80 6.93 5.59 -4.79
N ASN A 81 6.80 5.83 -6.10
CA ASN A 81 7.86 5.52 -7.05
C ASN A 81 9.16 6.27 -6.75
N ALA A 82 9.08 7.52 -6.31
CA ALA A 82 10.26 8.29 -5.92
C ALA A 82 10.97 7.70 -4.68
N MET A 83 10.27 6.97 -3.82
CA MET A 83 10.87 6.32 -2.64
C MET A 83 11.88 5.23 -3.01
N PHE A 84 11.82 4.67 -4.23
CA PHE A 84 12.82 3.73 -4.74
C PHE A 84 14.20 4.36 -4.97
N ALA A 85 14.31 5.69 -4.98
CA ALA A 85 15.59 6.41 -4.96
C ALA A 85 16.25 6.40 -3.57
N ASP A 86 15.85 5.48 -2.69
CA ASP A 86 16.43 5.25 -1.36
C ASP A 86 16.26 6.44 -0.41
N ALA A 87 15.08 7.08 -0.47
CA ALA A 87 14.75 8.27 0.31
C ALA A 87 14.94 8.07 1.83
N GLY A 88 14.73 6.84 2.33
CA GLY A 88 14.95 6.48 3.72
C GLY A 88 16.39 6.67 4.19
N LYS A 89 17.40 6.51 3.32
CA LYS A 89 18.81 6.68 3.72
C LYS A 89 19.28 8.13 3.73
N SER A 90 18.53 9.07 3.13
CA SER A 90 18.92 10.48 3.13
C SER A 90 18.68 11.14 4.49
N PHE A 91 17.48 10.97 5.06
CA PHE A 91 17.08 11.61 6.33
C PHE A 91 16.26 10.70 7.27
N GLY A 92 16.05 9.43 6.89
CA GLY A 92 15.20 8.49 7.61
C GLY A 92 15.97 7.49 8.48
N GLY A 93 15.22 6.70 9.24
CA GLY A 93 15.75 5.62 10.08
C GLY A 93 16.49 4.53 9.30
N ASP A 94 16.23 4.39 8.00
CA ASP A 94 16.94 3.46 7.11
C ASP A 94 18.43 3.74 7.00
N TYR A 95 18.87 4.99 7.20
CA TYR A 95 20.29 5.32 7.31
C TYR A 95 20.96 4.53 8.44
N PHE A 96 20.25 4.32 9.55
CA PHE A 96 20.77 3.61 10.71
C PHE A 96 20.49 2.11 10.62
N ILE A 97 19.26 1.70 10.28
CA ILE A 97 18.83 0.29 10.39
C ILE A 97 19.42 -0.59 9.30
N MET A 98 19.41 -0.14 8.03
CA MET A 98 19.88 -0.95 6.91
C MET A 98 21.33 -1.44 7.04
N PRO A 99 22.33 -0.60 7.41
CA PRO A 99 23.70 -1.09 7.53
C PRO A 99 23.89 -2.12 8.65
N TYR A 100 23.07 -2.14 9.72
CA TYR A 100 23.11 -3.21 10.71
C TYR A 100 22.51 -4.51 10.17
N LEU A 101 21.41 -4.43 9.41
CA LEU A 101 20.76 -5.59 8.82
C LEU A 101 21.62 -6.24 7.72
N MET A 102 22.32 -5.44 6.92
CA MET A 102 23.16 -5.89 5.79
C MET A 102 24.56 -6.35 6.21
N ARG A 103 24.93 -6.22 7.50
CA ARG A 103 26.24 -6.63 8.02
C ARG A 103 26.26 -8.05 8.61
N GLN A 104 25.12 -8.76 8.54
CA GLN A 104 25.00 -10.17 8.89
C GLN A 104 25.22 -11.04 7.66
#